data_AF-A0A0L0MYL5-F1
#
_entry.id   AF-A0A0L0MYL5-F1
#
_cell.length_a   1.000
_cell.length_b   1.000
_cell.length_c   1.000
_cell.angle_alpha   90.00
_cell.angle_beta   90.00
_cell.angle_gamma   90.00
#
_symmetry.space_group_name_H-M   'P 1'
#
loop_
_entity.id
_entity.type
_entity.pdbx_description
1 polymer ?
#
loop_
_entity_poly.entity_id
_entity_poly.type
_entity_poly.pdbx_seq_one_letter_code
_entity_poly.pdbx_strand_id
1 'polypeptide(L)'
;MKRLKLPPKPKLLSGIPSNSIAIIALLITANALVWVSVAVVLHFHPALISPAALSYTLGLRHALDADHISAIDLMTRRLIASGQRPATVGTFFSLGHSTIVIVTCIVVAATSGALRERFDGFTRVGNIIGTAVSATVLIVLCVGNGWVLYKLVKRLQVVLAARRRMGEDSADENAADAGAGQFNLEGAGFMARTFKFLFKAIDRPWKMYPLGVVFGLGFDTSSEIAILGIASLQAIQGTSIWLILIFPILFTGK
;
A
#
# COMPACT_ATOMS: atom_id res chain seq x y z
N MET A 1 -20.92 -29.84 -1.78
CA MET A 1 -20.39 -28.51 -2.18
C MET A 1 -20.13 -28.50 -3.68
N LYS A 2 -20.96 -27.81 -4.47
CA LYS A 2 -20.79 -27.69 -5.93
C LYS A 2 -19.57 -26.81 -6.22
N ARG A 3 -18.53 -27.37 -6.86
CA ARG A 3 -17.40 -26.59 -7.40
C ARG A 3 -17.95 -25.65 -8.48
N LEU A 4 -17.91 -24.34 -8.22
CA LEU A 4 -18.19 -23.33 -9.24
C LEU A 4 -17.20 -23.53 -10.40
N LYS A 5 -17.72 -23.95 -11.57
CA LYS A 5 -16.97 -24.00 -12.82
C LYS A 5 -16.84 -22.56 -13.33
N LEU A 6 -15.65 -21.99 -13.19
CA LEU A 6 -15.31 -20.69 -13.78
C LEU A 6 -15.26 -20.83 -15.31
N PRO A 7 -15.68 -19.79 -16.06
CA PRO A 7 -15.67 -19.80 -17.53
C PRO A 7 -14.23 -19.97 -18.09
N PRO A 8 -14.09 -20.52 -19.31
CA PRO A 8 -12.79 -20.78 -19.92
C PRO A 8 -12.00 -19.48 -20.11
N LYS A 9 -10.72 -19.52 -19.72
CA LYS A 9 -9.82 -18.36 -19.77
C LYS A 9 -9.55 -17.93 -21.23
N PRO A 10 -9.60 -16.63 -21.55
CA PRO A 10 -9.08 -16.10 -22.82
C PRO A 10 -7.58 -16.38 -22.95
N LYS A 11 -7.08 -16.66 -24.16
CA LYS A 11 -5.66 -17.01 -24.42
C LYS A 11 -4.65 -15.96 -23.90
N LEU A 12 -5.07 -14.68 -23.81
CA LEU A 12 -4.30 -13.55 -23.26
C LEU A 12 -4.10 -13.59 -21.73
N LEU A 13 -4.93 -14.32 -20.98
CA LEU A 13 -4.93 -14.40 -19.50
C LEU A 13 -4.37 -15.73 -18.96
N SER A 14 -3.73 -16.51 -19.82
CA SER A 14 -3.20 -17.84 -19.50
C SER A 14 -2.04 -17.82 -18.49
N GLY A 15 -1.29 -16.71 -18.41
CA GLY A 15 -0.17 -16.53 -17.49
C GLY A 15 -0.55 -16.09 -16.05
N ILE A 16 -1.81 -15.71 -15.81
CA ILE A 16 -2.23 -15.15 -14.50
C ILE A 16 -2.95 -16.22 -13.65
N PRO A 17 -2.58 -16.40 -12.36
CA PRO A 17 -3.28 -17.29 -11.44
C PRO A 17 -4.78 -16.94 -11.35
N SER A 18 -5.66 -17.95 -11.31
CA SER A 18 -7.12 -17.74 -11.30
C SER A 18 -7.60 -16.88 -10.13
N ASN A 19 -6.91 -16.94 -8.99
CA ASN A 19 -7.23 -16.17 -7.80
C ASN A 19 -6.95 -14.67 -7.99
N SER A 20 -5.88 -14.32 -8.72
CA SER A 20 -5.56 -12.92 -9.00
C SER A 20 -6.58 -12.29 -9.95
N ILE A 21 -7.06 -13.05 -10.95
CA ILE A 21 -8.11 -12.60 -11.86
C ILE A 21 -9.40 -12.30 -11.11
N ALA A 22 -9.79 -13.17 -10.16
CA ALA A 22 -10.98 -12.97 -9.35
C ALA A 22 -10.88 -11.70 -8.49
N ILE A 23 -9.70 -11.43 -7.91
CA ILE A 23 -9.47 -10.24 -7.06
C ILE A 23 -9.45 -8.96 -7.90
N ILE A 24 -8.82 -9.00 -9.08
CA ILE A 24 -8.82 -7.86 -10.02
C ILE A 24 -10.25 -7.58 -10.50
N ALA A 25 -11.00 -8.61 -10.88
CA ALA A 25 -12.39 -8.45 -11.30
C ALA A 25 -13.26 -7.88 -10.19
N LEU A 26 -13.08 -8.34 -8.94
CA LEU A 26 -13.76 -7.80 -7.77
C LEU A 26 -13.44 -6.32 -7.55
N LEU A 27 -12.16 -5.94 -7.65
CA LEU A 27 -11.70 -4.55 -7.49
C LEU A 27 -12.29 -3.64 -8.57
N ILE A 28 -12.25 -4.05 -9.83
CA ILE A 28 -12.86 -3.29 -10.94
C ILE A 28 -14.35 -3.11 -10.72
N THR A 29 -15.05 -4.17 -10.30
CA THR A 29 -16.50 -4.11 -10.03
C THR A 29 -16.81 -3.17 -8.87
N ALA A 30 -16.06 -3.25 -7.77
CA ALA A 30 -16.21 -2.36 -6.63
C ALA A 30 -15.96 -0.89 -7.02
N ASN A 31 -14.91 -0.62 -7.80
CA ASN A 31 -14.57 0.72 -8.26
C ASN A 31 -15.66 1.30 -9.17
N ALA A 32 -16.19 0.49 -10.10
CA ALA A 32 -17.30 0.89 -10.96
C ALA A 32 -18.56 1.24 -10.14
N LEU A 33 -18.90 0.44 -9.12
CA LEU A 33 -20.03 0.72 -8.23
C LEU A 33 -19.85 2.04 -7.46
N VAL A 34 -18.63 2.32 -6.99
CA VAL A 34 -18.30 3.59 -6.33
C VAL A 34 -18.51 4.76 -7.28
N TRP A 35 -17.95 4.70 -8.49
CA TRP A 35 -18.10 5.76 -9.48
C TRP A 35 -19.55 6.01 -9.90
N VAL A 36 -20.33 4.95 -10.10
CA VAL A 36 -21.77 5.08 -10.40
C VAL A 36 -22.50 5.76 -9.24
N SER A 37 -22.23 5.33 -8.00
CA SER A 37 -22.85 5.92 -6.81
C SER A 37 -22.51 7.41 -6.68
N VAL A 38 -21.24 7.77 -6.88
CA VAL A 38 -20.80 9.17 -6.85
C VAL A 38 -21.43 9.99 -7.98
N ALA A 39 -21.48 9.46 -9.20
CA ALA A 39 -22.09 10.15 -10.34
C ALA A 39 -23.58 10.47 -10.09
N VAL A 40 -24.32 9.51 -9.50
CA VAL A 40 -25.71 9.73 -9.10
C VAL A 40 -25.82 10.85 -8.07
N VAL A 41 -24.98 10.85 -7.03
CA VAL A 41 -25.06 11.90 -6.00
C VAL A 41 -24.64 13.28 -6.53
N LEU A 42 -23.60 13.35 -7.36
CA LEU A 42 -23.13 14.60 -7.96
C LEU A 42 -24.14 15.19 -8.95
N HIS A 43 -24.97 14.36 -9.57
CA HIS A 43 -26.08 14.84 -10.40
C HIS A 43 -27.10 15.65 -9.58
N PHE A 44 -27.40 15.22 -8.34
CA PHE A 44 -28.30 15.94 -7.44
C PHE A 44 -27.63 17.10 -6.70
N HIS A 45 -26.30 17.09 -6.55
CA HIS A 45 -25.54 18.12 -5.85
C HIS A 45 -24.36 18.68 -6.69
N PRO A 46 -24.64 19.52 -7.71
CA PRO A 46 -23.60 20.03 -8.62
C PRO A 46 -22.49 20.84 -7.92
N ALA A 47 -22.82 21.49 -6.80
CA ALA A 47 -21.85 22.25 -6.00
C ALA A 47 -20.71 21.39 -5.45
N LEU A 48 -20.91 20.07 -5.34
CA LEU A 48 -19.91 19.14 -4.80
C LEU A 48 -18.94 18.61 -5.88
N ILE A 49 -19.16 18.91 -7.16
CA ILE A 49 -18.33 18.39 -8.26
C ILE A 49 -16.88 18.83 -8.14
N SER A 50 -16.63 20.11 -7.85
CA SER A 50 -15.28 20.66 -7.69
C SER A 50 -14.51 20.00 -6.51
N PRO A 51 -15.04 19.98 -5.28
CA PRO A 51 -14.36 19.31 -4.16
C PRO A 51 -14.25 17.78 -4.37
N ALA A 52 -15.19 17.15 -5.07
CA ALA A 52 -15.09 15.73 -5.44
C ALA A 52 -13.93 15.46 -6.42
N ALA A 53 -13.81 16.28 -7.48
CA ALA A 53 -12.71 16.17 -8.44
C ALA A 53 -11.35 16.42 -7.78
N LEU A 54 -11.26 17.42 -6.88
CA LEU A 54 -10.06 17.66 -6.07
C LEU A 54 -9.72 16.47 -5.19
N SER A 55 -10.70 15.90 -4.48
CA SER A 55 -10.49 14.74 -3.60
C SER A 55 -9.96 13.53 -4.37
N TYR A 56 -10.51 13.27 -5.56
CA TYR A 56 -10.02 12.19 -6.44
C TYR A 56 -8.59 12.46 -6.94
N THR A 57 -8.29 13.69 -7.37
CA THR A 57 -6.96 14.06 -7.88
C THR A 57 -5.90 13.98 -6.78
N LEU A 58 -6.24 14.43 -5.57
CA LEU A 58 -5.40 14.27 -4.37
C LEU A 58 -5.19 12.80 -4.03
N GLY A 59 -6.20 11.96 -4.21
CA GLY A 59 -6.11 10.50 -4.07
C GLY A 59 -5.14 9.87 -5.04
N LEU A 60 -5.23 10.23 -6.33
CA LEU A 60 -4.29 9.77 -7.35
C LEU A 60 -2.85 10.20 -7.04
N ARG A 61 -2.63 11.45 -6.65
CA ARG A 61 -1.31 11.92 -6.22
C ARG A 61 -0.80 11.11 -5.03
N HIS A 62 -1.64 10.92 -4.03
CA HIS A 62 -1.33 10.13 -2.82
C HIS A 62 -1.00 8.67 -3.13
N ALA A 63 -1.55 8.08 -4.19
CA ALA A 63 -1.17 6.72 -4.63
C ALA A 63 0.28 6.62 -5.11
N LEU A 64 0.83 7.74 -5.59
CA LEU A 64 2.16 7.80 -6.16
C LEU A 64 3.23 8.18 -5.13
N ASP A 65 2.85 8.34 -3.87
CA ASP A 65 3.80 8.68 -2.82
C ASP A 65 4.82 7.54 -2.60
N ALA A 66 6.09 7.94 -2.51
CA ALA A 66 7.23 7.02 -2.58
C ALA A 66 7.28 6.05 -1.39
N ASP A 67 6.74 6.45 -0.24
CA ASP A 67 6.64 5.64 0.97
C ASP A 67 5.66 4.46 0.79
N HIS A 68 4.51 4.68 0.17
CA HIS A 68 3.52 3.64 -0.14
C HIS A 68 4.07 2.64 -1.16
N ILE A 69 4.66 3.15 -2.25
CA ILE A 69 5.28 2.31 -3.29
C ILE A 69 6.43 1.48 -2.70
N SER A 70 7.33 2.10 -1.95
CA SER A 70 8.48 1.40 -1.37
C SER A 70 8.09 0.33 -0.35
N ALA A 71 7.05 0.56 0.46
CA ALA A 71 6.52 -0.42 1.40
C ALA A 71 5.91 -1.64 0.68
N ILE A 72 5.07 -1.41 -0.34
CA ILE A 72 4.44 -2.50 -1.11
C ILE A 72 5.49 -3.30 -1.88
N ASP A 73 6.40 -2.63 -2.56
CA ASP A 73 7.43 -3.24 -3.40
C ASP A 73 8.37 -4.13 -2.57
N LEU A 74 8.83 -3.64 -1.42
CA LEU A 74 9.67 -4.42 -0.53
C LEU A 74 8.96 -5.65 0.04
N MET A 75 7.70 -5.51 0.46
CA MET A 75 6.94 -6.65 0.98
C MET A 75 6.63 -7.67 -0.10
N THR A 76 6.38 -7.21 -1.33
CA THR A 76 6.22 -8.06 -2.52
C THR A 76 7.50 -8.85 -2.80
N ARG A 77 8.66 -8.17 -2.89
CA ARG A 77 9.96 -8.83 -3.08
C ARG A 77 10.24 -9.86 -1.99
N ARG A 78 9.99 -9.52 -0.73
CA ARG A 78 10.18 -10.42 0.40
C ARG A 78 9.31 -11.67 0.32
N LEU A 79 8.02 -11.51 0.02
CA LEU A 79 7.08 -12.63 -0.05
C LEU A 79 7.41 -13.57 -1.20
N ILE A 80 7.78 -13.04 -2.37
CA ILE A 80 8.28 -13.82 -3.50
C ILE A 80 9.49 -14.65 -3.07
N ALA A 81 10.43 -13.99 -2.41
CA ALA A 81 11.67 -14.57 -2.00
C ALA A 81 11.43 -15.64 -0.89
N SER A 82 10.39 -15.49 -0.06
CA SER A 82 9.92 -16.52 0.90
C SER A 82 9.05 -17.62 0.25
N GLY A 83 8.97 -17.70 -1.08
CA GLY A 83 8.17 -18.68 -1.82
C GLY A 83 6.65 -18.45 -1.78
N GLN A 84 6.19 -17.30 -1.29
CA GLN A 84 4.77 -16.94 -1.23
C GLN A 84 4.32 -16.14 -2.45
N ARG A 85 3.00 -16.18 -2.73
CA ARG A 85 2.38 -15.41 -3.80
C ARG A 85 1.92 -14.04 -3.26
N PRO A 86 2.51 -12.91 -3.69
CA PRO A 86 2.22 -11.58 -3.13
C PRO A 86 0.97 -10.90 -3.71
N ALA A 87 0.05 -11.64 -4.33
CA ALA A 87 -1.03 -11.07 -5.17
C ALA A 87 -1.99 -10.11 -4.44
N THR A 88 -2.05 -10.14 -3.11
CA THR A 88 -2.98 -9.33 -2.30
C THR A 88 -2.30 -8.30 -1.39
N VAL A 89 -0.98 -8.17 -1.48
CA VAL A 89 -0.17 -7.29 -0.60
C VAL A 89 -0.62 -5.84 -0.71
N GLY A 90 -0.73 -5.33 -1.94
CA GLY A 90 -1.20 -3.97 -2.19
C GLY A 90 -2.65 -3.75 -1.76
N THR A 91 -3.53 -4.73 -2.00
CA THR A 91 -4.96 -4.65 -1.62
C THR A 91 -5.14 -4.52 -0.11
N PHE A 92 -4.47 -5.37 0.68
CA PHE A 92 -4.56 -5.29 2.14
C PHE A 92 -3.96 -4.00 2.70
N PHE A 93 -2.84 -3.55 2.14
CA PHE A 93 -2.22 -2.28 2.52
C PHE A 93 -3.17 -1.09 2.26
N SER A 94 -3.70 -1.00 1.04
CA SER A 94 -4.65 0.05 0.67
C SER A 94 -5.91 0.00 1.53
N LEU A 95 -6.47 -1.19 1.78
CA LEU A 95 -7.66 -1.33 2.64
C LEU A 95 -7.43 -0.82 4.06
N GLY A 96 -6.28 -1.15 4.67
CA GLY A 96 -5.93 -0.69 6.00
C GLY A 96 -5.80 0.83 6.06
N HIS A 97 -5.09 1.39 5.09
CA HIS A 97 -4.90 2.84 4.96
C HIS A 97 -6.23 3.57 4.68
N SER A 98 -7.04 3.08 3.76
CA SER A 98 -8.36 3.65 3.45
C SER A 98 -9.30 3.63 4.65
N THR A 99 -9.21 2.59 5.50
CA THR A 99 -10.06 2.48 6.71
C THR A 99 -9.83 3.66 7.64
N ILE A 100 -8.57 4.00 7.94
CA ILE A 100 -8.28 5.08 8.88
C ILE A 100 -8.61 6.45 8.29
N VAL A 101 -8.35 6.66 6.99
CA VAL A 101 -8.72 7.92 6.32
C VAL A 101 -10.24 8.15 6.36
N ILE A 102 -11.04 7.11 6.09
CA ILE A 102 -12.51 7.20 6.16
C ILE A 102 -12.97 7.49 7.59
N VAL A 103 -12.46 6.74 8.58
CA VAL A 103 -12.81 6.93 9.99
C VAL A 103 -12.48 8.35 10.45
N THR A 104 -11.30 8.86 10.13
CA THR A 104 -10.90 10.21 10.54
C THR A 104 -11.71 11.27 9.80
N CYS A 105 -12.07 11.07 8.54
CA CYS A 105 -13.00 11.97 7.84
C CYS A 105 -14.37 12.02 8.51
N ILE A 106 -14.93 10.86 8.90
CA ILE A 106 -16.21 10.80 9.63
C ILE A 106 -16.09 11.56 10.96
N VAL A 107 -15.03 11.30 11.71
CA VAL A 107 -14.78 11.96 12.99
C VAL A 107 -14.66 13.47 12.82
N VAL A 108 -13.89 13.95 11.85
CA VAL A 108 -13.73 15.38 11.57
C VAL A 108 -15.05 16.01 11.12
N ALA A 109 -15.81 15.34 10.26
CA ALA A 109 -17.12 15.81 9.81
C ALA A 109 -18.15 15.87 10.95
N ALA A 110 -18.14 14.91 11.88
CA ALA A 110 -19.02 14.90 13.04
C ALA A 110 -18.62 15.94 14.11
N THR A 111 -17.34 16.32 14.15
CA THR A 111 -16.76 17.19 15.19
C THR A 111 -16.53 18.62 14.71
N SER A 112 -16.97 18.99 13.50
CA SER A 112 -16.74 20.32 12.93
C SER A 112 -17.43 21.49 13.66
N GLY A 113 -17.99 21.27 14.85
CA GLY A 113 -18.53 22.26 15.79
C GLY A 113 -17.76 22.33 17.12
N ALA A 114 -18.48 22.47 18.24
CA ALA A 114 -17.98 22.82 19.59
C ALA A 114 -16.95 21.84 20.25
N LEU A 115 -16.52 20.78 19.57
CA LEU A 115 -15.54 19.80 20.06
C LEU A 115 -14.14 19.91 19.41
N ARG A 116 -13.88 20.93 18.58
CA ARG A 116 -12.59 21.14 17.89
C ARG A 116 -11.34 21.07 18.78
N GLU A 117 -11.38 21.66 19.99
CA GLU A 117 -10.18 21.77 20.85
C GLU A 117 -9.70 20.42 21.41
N ARG A 118 -10.62 19.50 21.72
CA ARG A 118 -10.26 18.17 22.24
C ARG A 118 -9.71 17.25 21.14
N PHE A 119 -10.14 17.46 19.90
CA PHE A 119 -9.72 16.65 18.76
C PHE A 119 -8.41 17.12 18.13
N ASP A 120 -8.07 18.41 18.18
CA ASP A 120 -6.75 18.88 17.71
C ASP A 120 -5.60 18.17 18.47
N GLY A 121 -5.81 17.90 19.76
CA GLY A 121 -4.90 17.09 20.58
C GLY A 121 -4.79 15.63 20.12
N PHE A 122 -5.91 14.98 19.79
CA PHE A 122 -5.92 13.57 19.34
C PHE A 122 -5.28 13.42 17.95
N THR A 123 -5.60 14.32 17.01
CA THR A 123 -4.96 14.33 15.68
C THR A 123 -3.47 14.59 15.81
N ARG A 124 -3.04 15.54 16.65
CA ARG A 124 -1.61 15.81 16.87
C ARG A 124 -0.87 14.60 17.43
N VAL A 125 -1.43 13.92 18.42
CA VAL A 125 -0.85 12.70 18.99
C VAL A 125 -0.85 11.56 17.97
N GLY A 126 -1.94 11.40 17.23
CA GLY A 126 -2.08 10.44 16.12
C GLY A 126 -0.99 10.64 15.08
N ASN A 127 -0.81 11.87 14.59
CA ASN A 127 0.23 12.23 13.64
C ASN A 127 1.61 11.91 14.21
N ILE A 128 1.96 12.38 15.42
CA ILE A 128 3.30 12.15 15.99
C ILE A 128 3.60 10.66 16.10
N ILE A 129 2.67 9.86 16.62
CA ILE A 129 2.85 8.42 16.75
C ILE A 129 2.90 7.75 15.37
N GLY A 130 1.98 8.08 14.48
CA GLY A 130 1.89 7.52 13.14
C GLY A 130 3.13 7.83 12.30
N THR A 131 3.58 9.08 12.26
CA THR A 131 4.83 9.51 11.61
C THR A 131 6.03 8.82 12.24
N ALA A 132 6.14 8.76 13.56
CA ALA A 132 7.29 8.13 14.22
C ALA A 132 7.36 6.62 13.93
N VAL A 133 6.24 5.92 13.99
CA VAL A 133 6.19 4.48 13.68
C VAL A 133 6.43 4.25 12.19
N SER A 134 5.79 5.02 11.30
CA SER A 134 5.98 4.90 9.85
C SER A 134 7.41 5.23 9.43
N ALA A 135 8.00 6.32 9.96
CA ALA A 135 9.41 6.67 9.74
C ALA A 135 10.35 5.59 10.27
N THR A 136 10.10 5.03 11.45
CA THR A 136 10.90 3.92 12.00
C THR A 136 10.83 2.70 11.08
N VAL A 137 9.63 2.33 10.64
CA VAL A 137 9.45 1.23 9.70
C VAL A 137 10.20 1.53 8.40
N LEU A 138 9.99 2.68 7.77
CA LEU A 138 10.66 3.09 6.53
C LEU A 138 12.18 3.10 6.65
N ILE A 139 12.75 3.60 7.75
CA ILE A 139 14.20 3.59 7.99
C ILE A 139 14.70 2.15 8.07
N VAL A 140 14.03 1.28 8.83
CA VAL A 140 14.43 -0.13 8.93
C VAL A 140 14.31 -0.82 7.56
N LEU A 141 13.24 -0.53 6.81
CA LEU A 141 13.04 -1.03 5.45
C LEU A 141 14.14 -0.52 4.48
N CYS A 142 14.53 0.75 4.58
CA CYS A 142 15.59 1.37 3.79
C CYS A 142 16.96 0.69 4.05
N VAL A 143 17.32 0.51 5.32
CA VAL A 143 18.54 -0.21 5.71
C VAL A 143 18.52 -1.65 5.18
N GLY A 144 17.36 -2.31 5.21
CA GLY A 144 17.19 -3.68 4.69
C GLY A 144 17.42 -3.77 3.20
N ASN A 145 16.81 -2.85 2.44
CA ASN A 145 17.02 -2.74 0.99
C ASN A 145 18.47 -2.43 0.64
N GLY A 146 19.11 -1.50 1.36
CA GLY A 146 20.53 -1.18 1.17
C GLY A 146 21.44 -2.38 1.39
N TRP A 147 21.14 -3.20 2.41
CA TRP A 147 21.90 -4.42 2.67
C TRP A 147 21.73 -5.51 1.61
N VAL A 148 20.49 -5.72 1.13
CA VAL A 148 20.20 -6.65 0.03
C VAL A 148 20.93 -6.20 -1.24
N LEU A 149 20.84 -4.91 -1.58
CA LEU A 149 21.54 -4.32 -2.72
C LEU A 149 23.05 -4.51 -2.61
N TYR A 150 23.63 -4.22 -1.45
CA TYR A 150 25.07 -4.41 -1.21
C TYR A 150 25.51 -5.87 -1.43
N LYS A 151 24.74 -6.85 -0.92
CA LYS A 151 25.01 -8.26 -1.17
C LYS A 151 24.87 -8.64 -2.64
N LEU A 152 23.86 -8.10 -3.33
CA LEU A 152 23.62 -8.36 -4.74
C LEU A 152 24.77 -7.81 -5.61
N VAL A 153 25.20 -6.57 -5.35
CA VAL A 153 26.31 -5.91 -6.04
C VAL A 153 27.62 -6.66 -5.80
N LYS A 154 27.91 -7.09 -4.56
CA LYS A 154 29.09 -7.92 -4.28
C LYS A 154 29.07 -9.24 -5.06
N ARG A 155 27.93 -9.94 -5.10
CA ARG A 155 27.79 -11.18 -5.89
C ARG A 155 27.98 -10.92 -7.38
N LEU A 156 27.37 -9.86 -7.90
CA LEU A 156 27.51 -9.46 -9.30
C LEU A 156 28.97 -9.15 -9.63
N GLN A 157 29.67 -8.43 -8.76
CA GLN A 157 31.10 -8.14 -8.91
C GLN A 157 31.95 -9.43 -8.92
N VAL A 158 31.64 -10.41 -8.07
CA VAL A 158 32.34 -11.72 -8.06
C VAL A 158 32.09 -12.50 -9.36
N VAL A 159 30.85 -12.55 -9.83
CA VAL A 159 30.49 -13.23 -11.10
C VAL A 159 31.14 -12.54 -12.30
N LEU A 160 31.13 -11.19 -12.33
CA LEU A 160 31.78 -10.41 -13.39
C LEU A 160 33.31 -10.55 -13.34
N ALA A 161 33.91 -10.62 -12.15
CA ALA A 161 35.33 -10.88 -11.98
C ALA A 161 35.71 -12.31 -12.42
N ALA A 162 34.85 -13.31 -12.16
CA ALA A 162 35.02 -14.67 -12.65
C ALA A 162 34.93 -14.74 -14.18
N ARG A 163 33.93 -14.08 -14.79
CA ARG A 163 33.80 -13.96 -16.26
C ARG A 163 34.93 -13.17 -16.93
N ARG A 164 35.58 -12.24 -16.23
CA ARG A 164 36.77 -11.54 -16.75
C ARG A 164 38.04 -12.39 -16.67
N ARG A 165 38.10 -13.38 -15.78
CA ARG A 165 39.25 -14.29 -15.65
C ARG A 165 39.13 -15.55 -16.51
N MET A 166 37.91 -15.97 -16.81
CA MET A 166 37.62 -17.04 -17.77
C MET A 166 37.22 -16.41 -19.10
N GLY A 167 38.17 -16.28 -20.03
CA GLY A 167 37.86 -15.91 -21.42
C GLY A 167 36.84 -16.89 -22.02
N GLU A 168 35.84 -16.33 -22.68
CA GLU A 168 34.72 -16.82 -23.53
C GLU A 168 34.25 -18.30 -23.57
N ASP A 169 34.91 -19.31 -23.00
CA ASP A 169 34.64 -20.73 -23.34
C ASP A 169 34.14 -21.64 -22.21
N SER A 170 33.49 -21.12 -21.17
CA SER A 170 32.71 -21.99 -20.28
C SER A 170 31.43 -21.32 -19.79
N ALA A 171 30.42 -21.37 -20.64
CA ALA A 171 29.03 -21.19 -20.24
C ALA A 171 28.59 -22.41 -19.43
N ASP A 172 29.07 -22.51 -18.18
CA ASP A 172 28.71 -23.62 -17.30
C ASP A 172 27.45 -23.29 -16.50
N GLU A 173 26.51 -24.23 -16.50
CA GLU A 173 25.06 -24.14 -16.22
C GLU A 173 24.67 -23.75 -14.77
N ASN A 174 25.60 -23.27 -13.95
CA ASN A 174 25.39 -23.04 -12.52
C ASN A 174 24.90 -21.62 -12.15
N ALA A 175 24.75 -20.72 -13.13
CA ALA A 175 24.25 -19.36 -12.88
C ALA A 175 22.71 -19.30 -12.70
N ALA A 176 21.98 -20.32 -13.16
CA ALA A 176 20.51 -20.37 -13.09
C ALA A 176 20.00 -20.90 -11.73
N ASP A 177 20.75 -21.79 -11.07
CA ASP A 177 20.35 -22.37 -9.77
C ASP A 177 20.59 -21.42 -8.58
N ALA A 178 21.46 -20.42 -8.74
CA ALA A 178 21.76 -19.41 -7.73
C ALA A 178 20.60 -18.42 -7.46
N GLY A 179 19.53 -18.46 -8.25
CA GLY A 179 18.29 -17.72 -7.99
C GLY A 179 17.38 -18.39 -6.95
N ALA A 180 17.53 -19.70 -6.71
CA ALA A 180 16.68 -20.46 -5.79
C ALA A 180 17.17 -20.42 -4.33
N GLY A 181 18.44 -20.12 -4.09
CA GLY A 181 19.07 -20.11 -2.76
C GLY A 181 18.92 -18.81 -1.96
N GLN A 182 17.89 -17.99 -2.21
CA GLN A 182 17.81 -16.60 -1.79
C GLN A 182 17.69 -16.36 -0.26
N PHE A 183 17.69 -17.41 0.59
CA PHE A 183 17.55 -17.29 2.06
C PHE A 183 18.45 -18.18 2.92
N ASN A 184 19.56 -18.71 2.43
CA ASN A 184 20.58 -19.24 3.36
C ASN A 184 21.36 -18.08 3.99
N LEU A 185 20.71 -17.45 4.97
CA LEU A 185 21.25 -16.49 5.93
C LEU A 185 22.05 -17.23 7.01
N GLU A 186 23.06 -18.00 6.61
CA GLU A 186 24.09 -18.50 7.51
C GLU A 186 25.14 -17.41 7.66
N GLY A 187 25.00 -16.62 8.72
CA GLY A 187 25.85 -15.45 8.98
C GLY A 187 25.13 -14.49 9.93
N ALA A 188 24.84 -14.98 11.13
CA ALA A 188 24.06 -14.29 12.15
C ALA A 188 24.82 -13.11 12.76
N GLY A 189 24.39 -11.89 12.46
CA GLY A 189 24.72 -10.67 13.21
C GLY A 189 23.49 -10.06 13.87
N PHE A 190 23.68 -9.08 14.77
CA PHE A 190 22.62 -8.31 15.42
C PHE A 190 21.58 -7.76 14.42
N MET A 191 22.05 -7.25 13.28
CA MET A 191 21.18 -6.82 12.17
C MET A 191 20.31 -7.97 11.63
N ALA A 192 20.85 -9.17 11.44
CA ALA A 192 20.07 -10.31 10.95
C ALA A 192 18.96 -10.70 11.93
N ARG A 193 19.14 -10.50 13.24
CA ARG A 193 18.12 -10.77 14.26
C ARG A 193 17.01 -9.71 14.27
N THR A 194 17.37 -8.43 14.19
CA THR A 194 16.39 -7.32 14.07
C THR A 194 15.58 -7.43 12.78
N PHE A 195 16.25 -7.71 11.65
CA PHE A 195 15.58 -7.99 10.38
C PHE A 195 14.69 -9.22 10.47
N LYS A 196 15.14 -10.33 11.06
CA LYS A 196 14.33 -11.56 11.21
C LYS A 196 13.10 -11.35 12.08
N PHE A 197 13.16 -10.53 13.12
CA PHE A 197 12.00 -10.16 13.95
C PHE A 197 10.97 -9.34 13.16
N LEU A 198 11.40 -8.27 12.48
CA LEU A 198 10.51 -7.45 11.66
C LEU A 198 9.94 -8.23 10.46
N PHE A 199 10.75 -9.12 9.87
CA PHE A 199 10.33 -10.01 8.80
C PHE A 199 9.34 -11.08 9.26
N LYS A 200 9.47 -11.59 10.49
CA LYS A 200 8.47 -12.49 11.09
C LYS A 200 7.17 -11.74 11.41
N ALA A 201 7.27 -10.44 11.68
CA ALA A 201 6.09 -9.60 11.89
C ALA A 201 5.22 -9.50 10.62
N ILE A 202 5.78 -9.50 9.40
CA ILE A 202 5.02 -9.39 8.12
C ILE A 202 5.26 -10.63 7.24
N ASP A 203 5.00 -11.81 7.78
CA ASP A 203 5.19 -13.11 7.12
C ASP A 203 4.05 -13.53 6.16
N ARG A 204 2.94 -12.78 6.13
CA ARG A 204 1.74 -13.08 5.33
C ARG A 204 1.18 -11.81 4.68
N PRO A 205 0.59 -11.91 3.47
CA PRO A 205 -0.01 -10.77 2.77
C PRO A 205 -1.06 -9.98 3.57
N TRP A 206 -1.84 -10.65 4.44
CA TRP A 206 -2.88 -9.98 5.24
C TRP A 206 -2.31 -8.98 6.25
N LYS A 207 -1.08 -9.21 6.73
CA LYS A 207 -0.42 -8.35 7.73
C LYS A 207 -0.03 -6.98 7.17
N MET A 208 -0.22 -6.77 5.86
CA MET A 208 -0.18 -5.45 5.25
C MET A 208 -1.34 -4.55 5.70
N TYR A 209 -2.47 -5.11 6.15
CA TYR A 209 -3.60 -4.32 6.66
C TYR A 209 -3.23 -3.46 7.88
N PRO A 210 -2.72 -4.02 8.99
CA PRO A 210 -2.30 -3.21 10.13
C PRO A 210 -1.15 -2.26 9.78
N LEU A 211 -0.27 -2.64 8.85
CA LEU A 211 0.77 -1.74 8.36
C LEU A 211 0.15 -0.52 7.64
N GLY A 212 -0.85 -0.73 6.79
CA GLY A 212 -1.59 0.34 6.13
C GLY A 212 -2.32 1.26 7.11
N VAL A 213 -2.89 0.71 8.19
CA VAL A 213 -3.52 1.50 9.26
C VAL A 213 -2.49 2.42 9.93
N VAL A 214 -1.32 1.90 10.27
CA VAL A 214 -0.24 2.70 10.88
C VAL A 214 0.24 3.81 9.94
N PHE A 215 0.38 3.49 8.64
CA PHE A 215 0.72 4.48 7.62
C PHE A 215 -0.33 5.60 7.53
N GLY A 216 -1.62 5.25 7.51
CA GLY A 216 -2.68 6.27 7.46
C GLY A 216 -2.94 6.99 8.77
N LEU A 217 -2.42 6.51 9.91
CA LEU A 217 -2.43 7.25 11.17
C LEU A 217 -1.38 8.37 11.21
N GLY A 218 -0.36 8.32 10.35
CA GLY A 218 0.68 9.35 10.28
C GLY A 218 0.18 10.68 9.74
N PHE A 219 -0.87 10.69 8.93
CA PHE A 219 -1.34 11.88 8.20
C PHE A 219 -0.19 12.65 7.53
N ASP A 220 0.84 11.91 7.08
CA ASP A 220 2.10 12.48 6.63
C ASP A 220 2.00 13.12 5.24
N THR A 221 0.86 12.94 4.55
CA THR A 221 0.69 13.47 3.19
C THR A 221 -0.20 14.70 3.20
N SER A 222 0.28 15.73 2.51
CA SER A 222 -0.49 16.97 2.28
C SER A 222 -1.86 16.72 1.66
N SER A 223 -2.01 15.61 0.92
CA SER A 223 -3.26 15.16 0.32
C SER A 223 -4.29 14.71 1.36
N GLU A 224 -3.89 13.97 2.40
CA GLU A 224 -4.80 13.53 3.47
C GLU A 224 -5.32 14.71 4.30
N ILE A 225 -4.41 15.62 4.68
CA ILE A 225 -4.77 16.84 5.41
C ILE A 225 -5.71 17.71 4.58
N ALA A 226 -5.46 17.85 3.27
CA ALA A 226 -6.31 18.61 2.38
C ALA A 226 -7.74 18.04 2.31
N ILE A 227 -7.91 16.72 2.33
CA ILE A 227 -9.25 16.10 2.31
C ILE A 227 -9.97 16.22 3.65
N LEU A 228 -9.26 16.09 4.77
CA LEU A 228 -9.83 16.42 6.08
C LEU A 228 -10.28 17.88 6.12
N GLY A 229 -9.52 18.78 5.49
CA GLY A 229 -9.90 20.19 5.29
C GLY A 229 -11.19 20.34 4.47
N ILE A 230 -11.28 19.69 3.31
CA ILE A 230 -12.50 19.71 2.45
C ILE A 230 -13.70 19.16 3.22
N ALA A 231 -13.53 18.03 3.91
CA ALA A 231 -14.58 17.41 4.73
C ALA A 231 -15.03 18.34 5.87
N SER A 232 -14.08 18.98 6.57
CA SER A 232 -14.40 19.95 7.62
C SER A 232 -15.13 21.19 7.08
N LEU A 233 -14.72 21.72 5.93
CA LEU A 233 -15.37 22.90 5.34
C LEU A 233 -16.81 22.60 4.95
N GLN A 234 -17.05 21.44 4.35
CA GLN A 234 -18.40 20.99 4.00
C GLN A 234 -19.25 20.72 5.25
N ALA A 235 -18.66 20.17 6.30
CA ALA A 235 -19.36 19.98 7.56
C ALA A 235 -19.80 21.31 8.22
N ILE A 236 -19.00 22.38 8.10
CA ILE A 236 -19.36 23.73 8.59
C ILE A 236 -20.50 24.34 7.78
N GLN A 237 -20.58 24.05 6.48
CA GLN A 237 -21.67 24.50 5.60
C GLN A 237 -23.01 23.79 5.87
N GLY A 238 -23.04 22.85 6.82
CA GLY A 238 -24.25 22.09 7.16
C GLY A 238 -24.55 20.95 6.19
N THR A 239 -23.58 20.56 5.35
CA THR A 239 -23.75 19.45 4.43
C THR A 239 -23.89 18.14 5.20
N SER A 240 -24.79 17.27 4.77
CA SER A 240 -25.02 15.98 5.43
C SER A 240 -23.74 15.14 5.49
N ILE A 241 -23.51 14.45 6.62
CA ILE A 241 -22.38 13.53 6.81
C ILE A 241 -22.29 12.50 5.67
N TRP A 242 -23.44 12.04 5.16
CA TRP A 242 -23.51 11.10 4.04
C TRP A 242 -22.93 11.66 2.74
N LEU A 243 -23.09 12.96 2.50
CA LEU A 243 -22.51 13.64 1.34
C LEU A 243 -21.00 13.90 1.53
N ILE A 244 -20.57 14.18 2.76
CA ILE A 244 -19.16 14.39 3.09
C ILE A 244 -18.35 13.10 2.90
N LEU A 245 -18.96 11.92 3.12
CA LEU A 245 -18.31 10.63 2.95
C LEU A 245 -17.88 10.34 1.49
N ILE A 246 -18.42 11.08 0.52
CA ILE A 246 -18.02 10.94 -0.90
C ILE A 246 -16.55 11.30 -1.10
N PHE A 247 -16.02 12.28 -0.36
CA PHE A 247 -14.64 12.73 -0.49
C PHE A 247 -13.61 11.65 -0.12
N PRO A 248 -13.65 11.02 1.08
CA PRO A 248 -12.73 9.92 1.39
C PRO A 248 -12.99 8.68 0.55
N ILE A 249 -14.22 8.42 0.10
CA ILE A 249 -14.50 7.31 -0.83
C ILE A 249 -13.80 7.55 -2.17
N LEU A 250 -13.87 8.75 -2.72
CA LEU A 250 -13.17 9.11 -3.96
C LEU A 250 -11.65 9.12 -3.80
N PHE A 251 -11.16 9.56 -2.64
CA PHE A 251 -9.73 9.52 -2.33
C PHE A 251 -9.18 8.09 -2.29
N THR A 252 -9.98 7.15 -1.78
CA THR A 252 -9.59 5.75 -1.59
C THR A 252 -9.90 4.86 -2.79
N GLY A 253 -10.81 5.26 -3.68
CA GLY A 253 -11.19 4.58 -4.91
C GLY A 253 -10.20 4.73 -6.07
N LYS A 254 -8.90 4.84 -5.77
CA LYS A 254 -7.80 5.00 -6.74
C LYS A 254 -7.25 3.67 -7.26
#